data_AF-A0A7U6Y8I1-F1
#
_entry.id   AF-A0A7U6Y8I1-F1
#
_cell.length_a   1.000
_cell.length_b   1.000
_cell.length_c   1.000
_cell.angle_alpha   90.00
_cell.angle_beta   90.00
_cell.angle_gamma   90.00
#
_symmetry.space_group_name_H-M   'P 1'
#
loop_
_entity.id
_entity.type
_entity.pdbx_description
1 polymer ?
#
loop_
_entity_poly.entity_id
_entity_poly.type
_entity_poly.pdbx_seq_one_letter_code
_entity_poly.pdbx_strand_id
1 'polypeptide(L)'
;MENIAMLTLLGSALGFFTSLFPDLLKLFRENQDRKHELAIMDRQMEMQRAGHLQRLEEINVQADIAESQALYKTLVPTGVRWVDALAGSVRPVITYAFFALFAAVKGSALYLLIAVEGVLLAQALPQIWDPETQALFAATLSFWFGNRTLQKMRRG
;
A
#
# COMPACT_ATOMS: atom_id res chain seq x y z
N MET A 1 15.54 -51.35 -65.84
CA MET A 1 15.37 -49.89 -66.02
C MET A 1 14.56 -49.24 -64.90
N GLU A 2 13.71 -49.97 -64.16
CA GLU A 2 12.89 -49.40 -63.05
C GLU A 2 13.70 -48.86 -61.86
N ASN A 3 14.82 -49.50 -61.46
CA ASN A 3 15.60 -49.04 -60.30
C ASN A 3 16.26 -47.66 -60.49
N ILE A 4 16.60 -47.27 -61.72
CA ILE A 4 17.24 -45.98 -62.00
C ILE A 4 16.21 -44.85 -61.91
N ALA A 5 14.98 -45.06 -62.41
CA ALA A 5 13.90 -44.08 -62.30
C ALA A 5 13.52 -43.82 -60.83
N MET A 6 13.44 -44.87 -59.99
CA MET A 6 13.15 -44.75 -58.56
C MET A 6 14.26 -44.02 -57.78
N LEU A 7 15.53 -44.30 -58.07
CA LEU A 7 16.67 -43.58 -57.47
C LEU A 7 16.74 -42.11 -57.91
N THR A 8 16.35 -41.82 -59.15
CA THR A 8 16.30 -40.43 -59.66
C THR A 8 15.15 -39.66 -59.02
N LEU A 9 14.01 -40.30 -58.77
CA LEU A 9 12.87 -39.74 -58.04
C LEU A 9 13.19 -39.50 -56.56
N LEU A 10 13.94 -40.42 -55.93
CA LEU A 10 14.44 -40.24 -54.57
C LEU A 10 15.50 -39.14 -54.49
N GLY A 11 16.39 -39.03 -55.47
CA GLY A 11 17.39 -37.98 -55.56
C GLY A 11 16.79 -36.59 -55.81
N SER A 12 15.76 -36.48 -56.66
CA SER A 12 15.06 -35.22 -56.89
C SER A 12 14.18 -34.82 -55.70
N ALA A 13 13.54 -35.78 -55.02
CA ALA A 13 12.81 -35.53 -53.77
C ALA A 13 13.75 -35.08 -52.65
N LEU A 14 14.88 -35.76 -52.44
CA LEU A 14 15.88 -35.36 -51.45
C LEU A 14 16.50 -33.99 -51.76
N GLY A 15 16.77 -33.68 -53.03
CA GLY A 15 17.22 -32.36 -53.46
C GLY A 15 16.20 -31.25 -53.18
N PHE A 16 14.92 -31.53 -53.38
CA PHE A 16 13.81 -30.63 -53.04
C PHE A 16 13.65 -30.42 -51.53
N PHE A 17 13.75 -31.46 -50.70
CA PHE A 17 13.72 -31.30 -49.25
C PHE A 17 14.94 -30.53 -48.71
N THR A 18 16.10 -30.71 -49.33
CA THR A 18 17.33 -30.01 -48.96
C THR A 18 17.28 -28.53 -49.32
N SER A 19 16.60 -28.15 -50.42
CA SER A 19 16.42 -26.75 -50.79
C SER A 19 15.38 -26.01 -49.92
N LEU A 20 14.40 -26.71 -49.34
CA LEU A 20 13.40 -26.13 -48.42
C LEU A 20 13.88 -26.02 -46.97
N PHE A 21 14.85 -26.84 -46.57
CA PHE A 21 15.44 -26.82 -45.22
C PHE A 21 15.92 -25.42 -44.75
N PRO A 22 16.69 -24.64 -45.56
CA PRO A 22 17.12 -23.31 -45.14
C PRO A 22 15.95 -22.34 -44.91
N ASP A 23 14.87 -22.42 -45.68
CA ASP A 23 13.73 -21.51 -45.55
C ASP A 23 12.85 -21.86 -44.34
N LEU A 24 12.69 -23.15 -44.01
CA LEU A 24 12.04 -23.59 -42.77
C LEU A 24 12.85 -23.15 -41.53
N LEU A 25 14.18 -23.27 -41.59
CA LEU A 25 15.05 -22.76 -40.53
C LEU A 25 14.97 -21.24 -40.37
N LYS A 26 14.88 -20.48 -41.47
CA LYS A 26 14.68 -19.03 -41.43
C LYS A 26 13.35 -18.67 -40.76
N LEU A 27 12.25 -19.29 -41.18
CA LEU A 27 10.92 -19.08 -40.57
C LEU A 27 10.91 -19.41 -39.07
N PHE A 28 11.59 -20.48 -38.65
CA PHE A 28 11.70 -20.82 -37.24
C PHE A 28 12.52 -19.80 -36.45
N ARG A 29 13.66 -19.34 -37.00
CA ARG A 29 14.49 -18.30 -36.40
C ARG A 29 13.74 -16.97 -36.29
N GLU A 30 13.10 -16.52 -37.37
CA GLU A 30 12.28 -15.30 -37.36
C GLU A 30 11.17 -15.36 -36.31
N ASN A 31 10.54 -16.53 -36.11
CA ASN A 31 9.53 -16.70 -35.08
C ASN A 31 10.13 -16.67 -33.65
N GLN A 32 11.34 -17.22 -33.46
CA GLN A 32 12.07 -17.08 -32.18
C GLN A 32 12.49 -15.63 -31.92
N ASP A 33 12.99 -14.94 -32.93
CA ASP A 33 13.43 -13.54 -32.82
C ASP A 33 12.25 -12.63 -32.49
N ARG A 34 11.10 -12.79 -33.16
CA ARG A 34 9.86 -12.06 -32.83
C ARG A 34 9.38 -12.32 -31.41
N LYS A 35 9.43 -13.58 -30.94
CA LYS A 35 9.09 -13.90 -29.54
C LYS A 35 10.05 -13.24 -28.56
N HIS A 36 11.34 -13.17 -28.89
CA HIS A 36 12.33 -12.50 -28.08
C HIS A 36 12.11 -10.98 -28.05
N GLU A 37 11.81 -10.36 -29.19
CA GLU A 37 11.50 -8.94 -29.30
C GLU A 37 10.24 -8.57 -28.51
N LEU A 38 9.17 -9.37 -28.64
CA LEU A 38 7.96 -9.21 -27.83
C LEU A 38 8.25 -9.31 -26.33
N ALA A 39 9.07 -10.30 -25.93
CA ALA A 39 9.46 -10.44 -24.53
C ALA A 39 10.24 -9.23 -24.01
N ILE A 40 11.12 -8.62 -24.83
CA ILE A 40 11.82 -7.38 -24.47
C ILE A 40 10.83 -6.23 -24.30
N MET A 41 9.91 -6.07 -25.26
CA MET A 41 8.87 -5.03 -25.20
C MET A 41 7.98 -5.18 -23.96
N ASP A 42 7.56 -6.40 -23.64
CA ASP A 42 6.76 -6.69 -22.45
C ASP A 42 7.50 -6.31 -21.17
N ARG A 43 8.79 -6.66 -21.04
CA ARG A 43 9.61 -6.27 -19.89
C ARG A 43 9.78 -4.75 -19.77
N GLN A 44 9.92 -4.06 -20.89
CA GLN A 44 9.98 -2.58 -20.89
C GLN A 44 8.64 -1.98 -20.46
N MET A 45 7.50 -2.51 -20.92
CA MET A 45 6.19 -2.07 -20.51
C MET A 45 5.94 -2.33 -19.01
N GLU A 46 6.37 -3.48 -18.48
CA GLU A 46 6.31 -3.78 -17.05
C GLU A 46 7.11 -2.77 -16.23
N MET A 47 8.35 -2.48 -16.64
CA MET A 47 9.18 -1.46 -15.99
C MET A 47 8.53 -0.07 -16.03
N GLN A 48 7.95 0.33 -17.16
CA GLN A 48 7.25 1.61 -17.28
C GLN A 48 6.01 1.66 -16.38
N ARG A 49 5.20 0.59 -16.35
CA ARG A 49 4.05 0.48 -15.45
C ARG A 49 4.47 0.60 -13.99
N ALA A 50 5.51 -0.12 -13.58
CA ALA A 50 6.04 -0.04 -12.22
C ALA A 50 6.50 1.40 -11.88
N GLY A 51 7.22 2.05 -12.80
CA GLY A 51 7.65 3.43 -12.63
C GLY A 51 6.49 4.43 -12.55
N HIS A 52 5.44 4.24 -13.35
CA HIS A 52 4.23 5.07 -13.29
C HIS A 52 3.47 4.90 -11.98
N LEU A 53 3.35 3.68 -11.47
CA LEU A 53 2.72 3.41 -10.18
C LEU A 53 3.49 4.09 -9.04
N GLN A 54 4.82 3.97 -9.04
CA GLN A 54 5.67 4.68 -8.06
C GLN A 54 5.47 6.20 -8.13
N ARG A 55 5.41 6.77 -9.34
CA ARG A 55 5.21 8.21 -9.51
C ARG A 55 3.84 8.68 -9.03
N LEU A 56 2.79 7.89 -9.27
CA LEU A 56 1.45 8.19 -8.73
C LEU A 56 1.46 8.14 -7.19
N GLU A 57 2.19 7.20 -6.60
CA GLU A 57 2.36 7.16 -5.15
C GLU A 57 3.08 8.40 -4.64
N GLU A 58 4.18 8.81 -5.27
CA GLU A 58 4.93 10.02 -4.92
C GLU A 58 4.06 11.28 -5.02
N ILE A 59 3.25 11.41 -6.08
CA ILE A 59 2.32 12.54 -6.25
C ILE A 59 1.30 12.57 -5.12
N ASN A 60 0.71 11.42 -4.77
CA ASN A 60 -0.26 11.35 -3.68
C ASN A 60 0.39 11.72 -2.33
N VAL A 61 1.59 11.22 -2.06
CA VAL A 61 2.33 11.57 -0.83
C VAL A 61 2.66 13.06 -0.79
N GLN A 62 3.06 13.66 -1.93
CA GLN A 62 3.29 15.10 -2.01
C GLN A 62 2.02 15.91 -1.81
N ALA A 63 0.88 15.45 -2.33
CA ALA A 63 -0.42 16.09 -2.12
C ALA A 63 -0.82 16.06 -0.63
N ASP A 64 -0.69 14.92 0.04
CA ASP A 64 -0.97 14.77 1.48
C ASP A 64 -0.06 15.70 2.33
N ILE A 65 1.22 15.80 1.95
CA ILE A 65 2.17 16.71 2.61
C ILE A 65 1.78 18.17 2.36
N ALA A 66 1.42 18.53 1.13
CA ALA A 66 1.04 19.89 0.78
C ALA A 66 -0.26 20.32 1.48
N GLU A 67 -1.24 19.43 1.59
CA GLU A 67 -2.47 19.65 2.34
C GLU A 67 -2.17 19.85 3.84
N SER A 68 -1.37 18.97 4.43
CA SER A 68 -0.92 19.10 5.82
C SER A 68 -0.17 20.42 6.04
N GLN A 69 0.75 20.79 5.16
CA GLN A 69 1.47 22.07 5.23
C GLN A 69 0.56 23.29 5.05
N ALA A 70 -0.46 23.20 4.20
CA ALA A 70 -1.45 24.26 4.03
C ALA A 70 -2.28 24.46 5.30
N LEU A 71 -2.66 23.37 5.98
CA LEU A 71 -3.31 23.41 7.29
C LEU A 71 -2.43 24.01 8.39
N TYR A 72 -1.11 23.86 8.30
CA TYR A 72 -0.18 24.51 9.24
C TYR A 72 0.16 25.96 8.86
N LYS A 73 0.09 26.34 7.58
CA LYS A 73 0.36 27.72 7.12
C LYS A 73 -0.65 28.74 7.64
N THR A 74 -1.86 28.33 8.00
CA THR A 74 -2.85 29.19 8.66
C THR A 74 -2.52 29.51 10.12
N LEU A 75 -1.60 28.76 10.75
CA LEU A 75 -1.00 29.10 12.04
C LEU A 75 0.20 30.04 11.80
N VAL A 76 -0.07 31.26 11.35
CA VAL A 76 0.95 32.30 11.28
C VAL A 76 1.32 32.71 12.72
N PRO A 77 2.60 32.61 13.13
CA PRO A 77 3.02 33.07 14.45
C PRO A 77 2.69 34.55 14.60
N THR A 78 2.00 34.90 15.68
CA THR A 78 1.63 36.29 15.98
C THR A 78 2.85 37.14 16.37
N GLY A 79 4.00 36.49 16.63
CA GLY A 79 5.24 37.13 17.09
C GLY A 79 5.27 37.36 18.60
N VAL A 80 4.16 37.11 19.29
CA VAL A 80 4.02 37.23 20.73
C VAL A 80 4.22 35.86 21.37
N ARG A 81 5.38 35.65 22.00
CA ARG A 81 5.83 34.35 22.54
C ARG A 81 4.78 33.62 23.39
N TRP A 82 4.02 34.33 24.22
CA TRP A 82 3.01 33.70 25.08
C TRP A 82 1.73 33.32 24.32
N VAL A 83 1.32 34.10 23.30
CA VAL A 83 0.16 33.81 22.45
C VAL A 83 0.46 32.61 21.58
N ASP A 84 1.65 32.57 20.98
CA ASP A 84 2.09 31.47 20.12
C ASP A 84 2.29 30.17 20.92
N ALA A 85 2.81 30.28 22.16
CA ALA A 85 2.89 29.14 23.08
C ALA A 85 1.50 28.64 23.49
N LEU A 86 0.57 29.55 23.79
CA LEU A 86 -0.80 29.19 24.14
C LEU A 86 -1.49 28.51 22.95
N ALA A 87 -1.44 29.10 21.75
CA ALA A 87 -2.01 28.54 20.53
C ALA A 87 -1.43 27.16 20.17
N GLY A 88 -0.10 26.99 20.30
CA GLY A 88 0.56 25.70 20.13
C GLY A 88 0.15 24.66 21.19
N SER A 89 -0.20 25.11 22.39
CA SER A 89 -0.61 24.23 23.49
C SER A 89 -2.07 23.77 23.43
N VAL A 90 -2.96 24.47 22.72
CA VAL A 90 -4.41 24.16 22.68
C VAL A 90 -4.66 22.70 22.30
N ARG A 91 -4.00 22.20 21.25
CA ARG A 91 -4.19 20.83 20.76
C ARG A 91 -3.76 19.77 21.80
N PRO A 92 -2.54 19.83 22.38
CA PRO A 92 -2.17 18.97 23.50
C PRO A 92 -3.11 19.08 24.71
N VAL A 93 -3.46 20.30 25.12
CA VAL A 93 -4.29 20.54 26.30
C VAL A 93 -5.67 19.92 26.15
N ILE A 94 -6.35 20.13 25.01
CA ILE A 94 -7.65 19.51 24.74
C ILE A 94 -7.53 17.99 24.76
N THR A 95 -6.47 17.43 24.17
CA THR A 95 -6.23 15.98 24.17
C THR A 95 -6.13 15.45 25.60
N TYR A 96 -5.29 16.05 26.44
CA TYR A 96 -5.14 15.63 27.83
C TYR A 96 -6.42 15.82 28.64
N ALA A 97 -7.15 16.92 28.44
CA ALA A 97 -8.41 17.18 29.13
C ALA A 97 -9.46 16.12 28.80
N PHE A 98 -9.62 15.75 27.52
CA PHE A 98 -10.53 14.68 27.10
C PHE A 98 -10.13 13.32 27.67
N PHE A 99 -8.85 12.96 27.64
CA PHE A 99 -8.38 11.71 28.24
C PHE A 99 -8.54 11.68 29.76
N ALA A 100 -8.29 12.79 30.44
CA ALA A 100 -8.48 12.91 31.89
C ALA A 100 -9.96 12.78 32.25
N LEU A 101 -10.86 13.44 31.51
CA LEU A 101 -12.31 13.31 31.68
C LEU A 101 -12.77 11.86 31.44
N PHE A 102 -12.30 11.24 30.35
CA PHE A 102 -12.60 9.85 30.04
C PHE A 102 -12.15 8.90 31.17
N ALA A 103 -10.91 9.06 31.66
CA ALA A 103 -10.38 8.29 32.77
C ALA A 103 -11.18 8.52 34.07
N ALA A 104 -11.59 9.75 34.35
CA ALA A 104 -12.42 10.07 35.51
C ALA A 104 -13.80 9.41 35.43
N VAL A 105 -14.45 9.45 34.27
CA VAL A 105 -15.76 8.81 34.05
C VAL A 105 -15.66 7.29 34.19
N LYS A 106 -14.72 6.66 33.49
CA LYS A 106 -14.52 5.20 33.54
C LYS A 106 -14.05 4.72 34.92
N GLY A 107 -13.20 5.52 35.60
CA GLY A 107 -12.79 5.27 36.98
C GLY A 107 -13.95 5.38 37.97
N SER A 108 -14.86 6.34 37.79
CA SER A 108 -16.07 6.47 38.60
C SER A 108 -17.02 5.30 38.37
N ALA A 109 -17.20 4.85 37.13
CA ALA A 109 -17.98 3.65 36.81
C ALA A 109 -17.38 2.39 37.47
N LEU A 110 -16.05 2.22 37.43
CA LEU A 110 -15.35 1.13 38.12
C LEU A 110 -15.56 1.18 39.63
N TYR A 111 -15.48 2.37 40.21
CA TYR A 111 -15.75 2.57 41.62
C TYR A 111 -17.17 2.17 42.00
N LEU A 112 -18.18 2.54 41.22
CA LEU A 112 -19.57 2.15 41.47
C LEU A 112 -19.75 0.63 41.43
N LEU A 113 -19.23 -0.06 40.41
CA LEU A 113 -19.35 -1.51 40.29
C LEU A 113 -18.69 -2.25 41.48
N ILE A 114 -17.53 -1.79 41.94
CA ILE A 114 -16.79 -2.48 43.01
C ILE A 114 -17.31 -2.07 44.40
N ALA A 115 -17.43 -0.77 44.65
CA ALA A 115 -17.69 -0.25 45.99
C ALA A 115 -19.18 -0.19 46.35
N VAL A 116 -20.06 -0.05 45.35
CA VAL A 116 -21.51 0.05 45.57
C VAL A 116 -22.21 -1.26 45.24
N GLU A 117 -21.88 -1.86 44.10
CA GLU A 117 -22.54 -3.10 43.64
C GLU A 117 -21.82 -4.38 44.11
N GLY A 118 -20.59 -4.27 44.64
CA GLY A 118 -19.83 -5.41 45.16
C GLY A 118 -19.30 -6.37 44.10
N VAL A 119 -19.25 -5.95 42.84
CA VAL A 119 -18.76 -6.75 41.72
C VAL A 119 -17.25 -6.93 41.85
N LEU A 120 -16.79 -8.17 41.67
CA LEU A 120 -15.35 -8.47 41.66
C LEU A 120 -14.67 -7.73 40.50
N LEU A 121 -13.46 -7.21 40.73
CA LEU A 121 -12.67 -6.50 39.72
C LEU A 121 -12.54 -7.28 38.39
N ALA A 122 -12.37 -8.60 38.49
CA ALA A 122 -12.27 -9.50 37.33
C ALA A 122 -13.54 -9.52 36.45
N GLN A 123 -14.70 -9.23 37.03
CA GLN A 123 -15.99 -9.15 36.33
C GLN A 123 -16.33 -7.70 35.90
N ALA A 124 -15.92 -6.71 36.69
CA ALA A 124 -16.16 -5.30 36.40
C ALA A 124 -15.32 -4.77 35.22
N LEU A 125 -14.07 -5.25 35.06
CA LEU A 125 -13.18 -4.81 33.99
C LEU A 125 -13.74 -5.07 32.58
N PRO A 126 -14.20 -6.29 32.22
CA PRO A 126 -14.82 -6.54 30.92
C PRO A 126 -16.11 -5.74 30.68
N GLN A 127 -16.87 -5.43 31.73
CA GLN A 127 -18.09 -4.61 31.61
C GLN A 127 -17.78 -3.15 31.29
N ILE A 128 -16.70 -2.61 31.86
CA ILE A 128 -16.28 -1.21 31.64
C ILE A 128 -15.47 -1.05 30.35
N TRP A 129 -14.76 -2.10 29.95
CA TRP A 129 -14.02 -2.19 28.70
C TRP A 129 -14.88 -2.79 27.59
N ASP A 130 -16.08 -2.25 27.44
CA ASP A 130 -17.08 -2.65 26.46
C ASP A 130 -16.64 -2.36 25.00
N PRO A 131 -17.30 -2.96 23.99
CA PRO A 131 -16.96 -2.77 22.58
C PRO A 131 -17.02 -1.31 22.11
N GLU A 132 -17.91 -0.49 22.66
CA GLU A 132 -18.05 0.92 22.28
C GLU A 132 -16.83 1.72 22.77
N THR A 133 -16.38 1.43 23.98
CA THR A 133 -15.16 1.99 24.58
C THR A 133 -13.91 1.56 23.82
N GLN A 134 -13.84 0.30 23.42
CA GLN A 134 -12.76 -0.22 22.57
C GLN A 134 -12.74 0.48 21.21
N ALA A 135 -13.91 0.69 20.60
CA ALA A 135 -14.03 1.39 19.32
C ALA A 135 -13.59 2.86 19.44
N LEU A 136 -14.02 3.58 20.48
CA LEU A 136 -13.58 4.94 20.75
C LEU A 136 -12.07 5.03 20.98
N PHE A 137 -11.50 4.09 21.73
CA PHE A 137 -10.06 4.03 21.97
C PHE A 137 -9.29 3.74 20.67
N ALA A 138 -9.75 2.78 19.86
CA ALA A 138 -9.16 2.45 18.56
C ALA A 138 -9.24 3.63 17.58
N ALA A 139 -10.36 4.34 17.53
CA ALA A 139 -10.53 5.54 16.72
C ALA A 139 -9.55 6.65 17.15
N THR A 140 -9.41 6.87 18.47
CA THR A 140 -8.49 7.87 19.02
C THR A 140 -7.02 7.53 18.75
N LEU A 141 -6.64 6.26 18.94
CA LEU A 141 -5.30 5.77 18.57
C LEU A 141 -5.04 5.91 17.06
N SER A 142 -6.04 5.61 16.23
CA SER A 142 -5.93 5.76 14.77
C SER A 142 -5.82 7.21 14.35
N PHE A 143 -6.48 8.14 15.04
CA PHE A 143 -6.30 9.56 14.80
C PHE A 143 -4.88 10.04 15.14
N TRP A 144 -4.33 9.63 16.29
CA TRP A 144 -3.00 10.05 16.75
C TRP A 144 -1.85 9.37 16.01
N PHE A 145 -1.99 8.08 15.70
CA PHE A 145 -0.94 7.23 15.16
C PHE A 145 -1.24 6.71 13.75
N GLY A 146 -2.51 6.59 13.37
CA GLY A 146 -2.92 5.99 12.10
C GLY A 146 -2.39 6.72 10.88
N ASN A 147 -2.18 8.03 10.92
CA ASN A 147 -1.55 8.73 9.79
C ASN A 147 -0.04 8.36 9.63
N ARG A 148 0.64 7.98 10.72
CA ARG A 148 2.03 7.50 10.70
C ARG A 148 2.13 6.01 10.34
N THR A 149 1.12 5.22 10.71
CA THR A 149 1.06 3.78 10.42
C THR A 149 0.54 3.48 9.01
N LEU A 150 -0.44 4.24 8.49
CA LEU A 150 -0.88 4.17 7.08
C LEU A 150 0.26 4.52 6.12
N GLN A 151 1.09 5.51 6.46
CA GLN A 151 2.29 5.85 5.67
C GLN A 151 3.32 4.71 5.62
N LYS A 152 3.38 3.82 6.64
CA LYS A 152 4.26 2.64 6.62
C LYS A 152 3.65 1.47 5.86
N MET A 153 2.34 1.27 5.96
CA MET A 153 1.65 0.18 5.24
C MET A 153 1.51 0.44 3.74
N ARG A 154 1.49 1.69 3.28
CA ARG A 154 1.59 2.01 1.83
C ARG A 154 2.97 1.76 1.23
N ARG A 155 4.02 1.68 2.06
CA ARG A 155 5.43 1.54 1.63
C ARG A 155 5.94 0.10 1.57
N GLY A 156 5.10 -0.89 1.88
CA GLY A 156 5.42 -2.32 1.81
C GLY A 156 4.46 -3.03 0.88
#